data_AF-A0A0C3H2K1-F1
#
_entry.id   AF-A0A0C3H2K1-F1
#
_cell.length_a   1.000
_cell.length_b   1.000
_cell.length_c   1.000
_cell.angle_alpha   90.00
_cell.angle_beta   90.00
_cell.angle_gamma   90.00
#
_symmetry.space_group_name_H-M   'P 1'
#
loop_
_entity.id
_entity.type
_entity.pdbx_description
1 polymer ?
#
loop_
_entity_poly.entity_id
_entity_poly.type
_entity_poly.pdbx_seq_one_letter_code
_entity_poly.pdbx_strand_id
1 'polypeptide(L)'
;MSATSEFDVPTWNLLHPIDREKKRYETWLKRSENWQGISGKWEGVRVLGRGGYGLCGLFKYKGSDENIPKYIVVKQSGSPDKALKNESRLLGQCRTSGSVHIVKMYKSYHQEGGTGTSSLFDPYPYGNLPILGPIYSKAKEVSRIYLEYCSRGDLDRWIRQLHAREKISELNAWRVLECLARAAMVLERGHEGDPTPGSNHRPIAHFDIKPNNSRILT
;
A
#
# COMPACT_ATOMS: atom_id res chain seq x y z
N MET A 1 45.65 -0.39 -6.19
CA MET A 1 45.05 -1.34 -5.23
C MET A 1 43.55 -1.03 -5.17
N SER A 2 42.80 -1.59 -6.13
CA SER A 2 41.70 -2.54 -5.91
C SER A 2 40.54 -2.01 -5.05
N ALA A 3 39.67 -1.20 -5.66
CA ALA A 3 38.31 -0.97 -5.18
C ALA A 3 37.38 -2.04 -5.78
N THR A 4 37.45 -3.26 -5.24
CA THR A 4 36.37 -4.23 -5.42
C THR A 4 35.22 -3.79 -4.53
N SER A 5 34.25 -3.07 -5.08
CA SER A 5 32.97 -2.88 -4.39
C SER A 5 32.33 -4.26 -4.26
N GLU A 6 32.38 -4.82 -3.06
CA GLU A 6 31.57 -5.95 -2.65
C GLU A 6 30.10 -5.59 -2.91
N PHE A 7 29.59 -6.00 -4.07
CA PHE A 7 28.18 -6.34 -4.18
C PHE A 7 28.03 -7.63 -3.40
N ASP A 8 28.02 -7.48 -2.08
CA ASP A 8 27.77 -8.57 -1.13
C ASP A 8 26.56 -9.33 -1.66
N VAL A 9 26.79 -10.60 -2.01
CA VAL A 9 25.70 -11.55 -2.16
C VAL A 9 24.92 -11.41 -0.87
N PRO A 10 23.66 -10.98 -0.91
CA PRO A 10 23.04 -10.56 0.31
C PRO A 10 23.04 -11.72 1.30
N THR A 11 23.64 -11.51 2.47
CA THR A 11 23.95 -12.57 3.45
C THR A 11 22.73 -13.40 3.85
N TRP A 12 21.53 -12.87 3.63
CA TRP A 12 20.27 -13.58 3.78
C TRP A 12 20.03 -14.74 2.81
N ASN A 13 20.80 -14.87 1.73
CA ASN A 13 20.71 -16.02 0.80
C ASN A 13 21.14 -17.35 1.45
N LEU A 14 21.87 -17.29 2.57
CA LEU A 14 22.26 -18.45 3.38
C LEU A 14 21.25 -18.77 4.49
N LEU A 15 20.28 -17.90 4.74
CA LEU A 15 19.27 -18.10 5.77
C LEU A 15 18.17 -19.07 5.31
N HIS A 16 17.54 -19.73 6.28
CA HIS A 16 16.29 -20.45 6.09
C HIS A 16 15.24 -19.52 5.43
N PRO A 17 14.36 -20.01 4.54
CA PRO A 17 13.46 -19.17 3.76
C PRO A 17 12.63 -18.16 4.56
N ILE A 18 12.16 -18.56 5.75
CA ILE A 18 11.37 -17.68 6.64
C ILE A 18 12.23 -16.53 7.18
N ASP A 19 13.43 -16.84 7.67
CA ASP A 19 14.35 -15.83 8.22
C ASP A 19 14.86 -14.89 7.13
N ARG A 20 15.06 -15.42 5.91
CA ARG A 20 15.39 -14.64 4.73
C ARG A 20 14.30 -13.62 4.42
N GLU A 21 13.03 -14.03 4.43
CA GLU A 21 11.92 -13.13 4.16
C GLU A 21 11.76 -12.07 5.25
N LYS A 22 11.85 -12.47 6.52
CA LYS A 22 11.85 -11.55 7.66
C LYS A 22 12.97 -10.51 7.53
N LYS A 23 14.20 -10.95 7.23
CA LYS A 23 15.35 -10.05 7.06
C LYS A 23 15.16 -9.09 5.89
N ARG A 24 14.54 -9.55 4.79
CA ARG A 24 14.19 -8.68 3.65
C ARG A 24 13.18 -7.60 4.06
N TYR A 25 12.15 -7.94 4.83
CA TYR A 25 11.16 -6.98 5.31
C TYR A 25 11.76 -5.94 6.24
N GLU A 26 12.59 -6.37 7.20
CA GLU A 26 13.33 -5.46 8.08
C GLU A 26 14.25 -4.52 7.27
N THR A 27 14.95 -5.07 6.28
CA THR A 27 15.85 -4.28 5.43
C THR A 27 15.07 -3.29 4.55
N TRP A 28 13.92 -3.69 4.00
CA TRP A 28 13.05 -2.83 3.19
C TRP A 28 12.48 -1.67 4.02
N LEU A 29 12.02 -1.95 5.25
CA LEU A 29 11.57 -0.93 6.20
C LEU A 29 12.71 0.01 6.58
N LYS A 30 13.90 -0.51 6.88
CA LYS A 30 15.06 0.34 7.21
C LYS A 30 15.46 1.24 6.04
N ARG A 31 15.52 0.70 4.81
CA ARG A 31 15.91 1.47 3.62
C ARG A 31 14.86 2.51 3.21
N SER A 32 13.62 2.39 3.70
CA SER A 32 12.55 3.35 3.46
C SER A 32 12.81 4.74 4.05
N GLU A 33 13.70 4.85 5.04
CA GLU A 33 14.13 6.13 5.63
C GLU A 33 14.70 7.12 4.59
N ASN A 34 15.12 6.62 3.43
CA ASN A 34 15.68 7.42 2.34
C ASN A 34 14.69 7.67 1.19
N TRP A 35 13.43 7.20 1.27
CA TRP A 35 12.45 7.42 0.20
C TRP A 35 11.89 8.84 0.21
N GLN A 36 11.54 9.35 -0.97
CA GLN A 36 10.95 10.67 -1.09
C GLN A 36 9.53 10.70 -0.51
N GLY A 37 9.31 11.54 0.50
CA GLY A 37 8.04 11.64 1.22
C GLY A 37 7.93 10.81 2.49
N ILE A 38 8.83 9.83 2.70
CA ILE A 38 9.01 9.12 3.97
C ILE A 38 10.12 9.76 4.80
N SER A 39 11.23 10.12 4.13
CA SER A 39 12.46 10.55 4.79
C SER A 39 12.24 11.64 5.84
N GLY A 40 12.80 11.41 7.03
CA GLY A 40 12.70 12.28 8.19
C GLY A 40 11.32 12.31 8.89
N LYS A 41 10.22 12.03 8.19
CA LYS A 41 8.84 12.23 8.68
C LYS A 41 8.17 10.97 9.19
N TRP A 42 8.47 9.82 8.60
CA TRP A 42 7.80 8.56 8.87
C TRP A 42 8.80 7.50 9.33
N GLU A 43 8.32 6.55 10.12
CA GLU A 43 9.06 5.39 10.63
C GLU A 43 8.39 4.11 10.11
N GLY A 44 9.17 3.22 9.49
CA GLY A 44 8.69 1.91 9.07
C GLY A 44 8.45 1.00 10.28
N VAL A 45 7.21 0.56 10.48
CA VAL A 45 6.80 -0.23 11.67
C VAL A 45 6.89 -1.72 11.38
N ARG A 46 6.19 -2.19 10.33
CA ARG A 46 6.13 -3.60 9.95
C ARG A 46 5.56 -3.77 8.54
N VAL A 47 5.84 -4.89 7.91
CA VAL A 47 5.13 -5.32 6.69
C VAL A 47 3.76 -5.89 7.10
N LEU A 48 2.70 -5.39 6.48
CA LEU A 48 1.31 -5.81 6.69
C LEU A 48 0.96 -7.04 5.87
N GLY A 49 1.55 -7.18 4.69
CA GLY A 49 1.31 -8.29 3.80
C GLY A 49 2.10 -8.17 2.52
N ARG A 50 2.22 -9.31 1.83
CA ARG A 50 2.82 -9.46 0.52
C ARG A 50 1.79 -10.12 -0.40
N GLY A 51 1.52 -9.50 -1.54
CA GLY A 51 0.71 -10.07 -2.61
C GLY A 51 1.59 -10.55 -3.76
N GLY A 52 0.97 -11.19 -4.77
CA GLY A 52 1.68 -11.58 -6.00
C GLY A 52 2.33 -10.41 -6.75
N TYR A 53 1.83 -9.19 -6.52
CA TYR A 53 2.23 -7.99 -7.24
C TYR A 53 3.04 -7.00 -6.40
N GLY A 54 3.23 -7.23 -5.09
CA GLY A 54 3.90 -6.22 -4.26
C GLY A 54 3.84 -6.44 -2.75
N LEU A 55 4.20 -5.39 -2.03
CA LEU A 55 4.36 -5.33 -0.57
C LEU A 55 3.54 -4.16 -0.01
N CYS A 56 2.96 -4.35 1.18
CA CYS A 56 2.31 -3.29 1.94
C CYS A 56 3.03 -3.10 3.28
N GLY A 57 3.58 -1.93 3.52
CA GLY A 57 4.22 -1.55 4.79
C GLY A 57 3.37 -0.61 5.61
N LEU A 58 3.37 -0.78 6.93
CA LEU A 58 2.81 0.17 7.90
C LEU A 58 3.88 1.16 8.32
N PHE A 59 3.55 2.44 8.27
CA PHE A 59 4.42 3.53 8.67
C PHE A 59 3.74 4.39 9.73
N LYS A 60 4.53 4.88 10.68
CA LYS A 60 4.08 5.76 11.76
C LYS A 60 4.64 7.16 11.57
N TYR A 61 3.81 8.18 11.75
CA TYR A 61 4.26 9.56 11.71
C TYR A 61 5.10 9.87 12.96
N LYS A 62 6.24 10.53 12.78
CA LYS A 62 7.16 10.90 13.88
C LYS A 62 6.91 12.31 14.43
N GLY A 63 6.17 13.15 13.72
CA GLY A 63 5.88 14.52 14.16
C GLY A 63 4.69 14.60 15.11
N SER A 64 4.38 15.82 15.53
CA SER A 64 3.30 16.16 16.47
C SER A 64 2.11 16.87 15.81
N ASP A 65 2.11 17.05 14.49
CA ASP A 65 0.99 17.67 13.76
C ASP A 65 -0.23 16.73 13.76
N GLU A 66 -1.30 17.17 14.43
CA GLU A 66 -2.55 16.42 14.57
C GLU A 66 -3.31 16.30 13.24
N ASN A 67 -3.03 17.15 12.25
CA ASN A 67 -3.64 17.07 10.93
C ASN A 67 -3.04 15.95 10.07
N ILE A 68 -1.90 15.39 10.49
CA ILE A 68 -1.24 14.29 9.79
C ILE A 68 -1.69 12.96 10.40
N PRO A 69 -2.14 12.00 9.59
CA PRO A 69 -2.56 10.70 10.11
C PRO A 69 -1.41 10.02 10.83
N LYS A 70 -1.67 9.54 12.04
CA LYS A 70 -0.66 8.84 12.87
C LYS A 70 -0.04 7.64 12.17
N TYR A 71 -0.82 6.97 11.31
CA TYR A 71 -0.39 5.80 10.56
C TYR A 71 -0.81 5.89 9.10
N ILE A 72 0.05 5.39 8.23
CA ILE A 72 -0.24 5.21 6.80
C ILE A 72 0.21 3.83 6.34
N VAL A 73 -0.35 3.39 5.22
CA VAL A 73 0.10 2.21 4.50
C VAL A 73 0.79 2.64 3.21
N VAL A 74 1.99 2.12 2.97
CA VAL A 74 2.68 2.28 1.68
C VAL A 74 2.58 0.95 0.93
N LYS A 75 1.91 0.97 -0.22
CA LYS A 75 1.84 -0.17 -1.14
C LYS A 75 2.88 0.04 -2.24
N GLN A 76 3.79 -0.92 -2.40
CA GLN A 76 4.86 -0.89 -3.38
C GLN A 76 4.75 -2.10 -4.31
N SER A 77 4.97 -1.88 -5.60
CA SER A 77 5.19 -2.93 -6.59
C SER A 77 6.46 -2.66 -7.39
N GLY A 78 7.07 -3.71 -7.94
CA GLY A 78 8.23 -3.57 -8.80
C GLY A 78 7.82 -3.20 -10.22
N SER A 79 8.73 -2.55 -10.94
CA SER A 79 8.51 -2.00 -12.28
C SER A 79 7.42 -0.90 -12.31
N PRO A 80 7.28 -0.20 -13.44
CA PRO A 80 6.10 0.62 -13.71
C PRO A 80 4.82 -0.25 -13.73
N ASP A 81 4.08 -0.25 -12.62
CA ASP A 81 2.91 -1.10 -12.43
C ASP A 81 1.61 -0.40 -12.88
N LYS A 82 1.05 -0.90 -13.98
CA LYS A 82 -0.22 -0.40 -14.55
C LYS A 82 -1.41 -0.67 -13.64
N ALA A 83 -1.42 -1.78 -12.89
CA ALA A 83 -2.52 -2.11 -11.98
C ALA A 83 -2.53 -1.14 -10.81
N LEU A 84 -1.37 -0.88 -10.20
CA LEU A 84 -1.25 0.10 -9.11
C LEU A 84 -1.56 1.53 -9.59
N LYS A 85 -1.16 1.87 -10.83
CA LYS A 85 -1.52 3.16 -11.45
C LYS A 85 -3.04 3.29 -11.63
N ASN A 86 -3.70 2.22 -12.09
CA ASN A 86 -5.15 2.22 -12.26
C ASN A 86 -5.87 2.30 -10.90
N GLU A 87 -5.42 1.56 -9.89
CA GLU A 87 -5.92 1.64 -8.52
C GLU A 87 -5.82 3.06 -7.97
N SER A 88 -4.66 3.72 -8.12
CA SER A 88 -4.48 5.11 -7.73
C SER A 88 -5.45 6.05 -8.45
N ARG A 89 -5.67 5.85 -9.75
CA ARG A 89 -6.60 6.65 -10.54
C ARG A 89 -8.04 6.49 -10.03
N LEU A 90 -8.48 5.27 -9.77
CA LEU A 90 -9.83 4.98 -9.28
C LEU A 90 -10.03 5.57 -7.86
N LEU A 91 -9.07 5.39 -6.96
CA LEU A 91 -9.11 6.03 -5.63
C LEU A 91 -9.13 7.55 -5.73
N GLY A 92 -8.40 8.12 -6.70
CA GLY A 92 -8.42 9.55 -7.00
C GLY A 92 -9.80 10.05 -7.41
N GLN A 93 -10.56 9.27 -8.20
CA GLN A 93 -11.93 9.60 -8.58
C GLN A 93 -12.88 9.58 -7.37
N CYS A 94 -12.70 8.63 -6.45
CA CYS A 94 -13.52 8.55 -5.24
C CYS A 94 -13.18 9.63 -4.20
N ARG A 95 -12.00 10.26 -4.29
CA ARG A 95 -11.51 11.22 -3.27
C ARG A 95 -12.44 12.42 -3.10
N THR A 96 -13.07 12.89 -4.17
CA THR A 96 -13.97 14.05 -4.14
C THR A 96 -15.30 13.77 -3.44
N SER A 97 -15.65 12.50 -3.22
CA SER A 97 -16.89 12.12 -2.53
C SER A 97 -16.88 12.48 -1.04
N GLY A 98 -15.70 12.62 -0.42
CA GLY A 98 -15.56 12.78 1.03
C GLY A 98 -16.00 11.56 1.84
N SER A 99 -16.39 10.46 1.18
CA SER A 99 -16.95 9.28 1.85
C SER A 99 -15.94 8.60 2.75
N VAL A 100 -16.39 8.21 3.94
CA VAL A 100 -15.60 7.42 4.90
C VAL A 100 -15.60 5.92 4.55
N HIS A 101 -16.42 5.50 3.60
CA HIS A 101 -16.56 4.10 3.19
C HIS A 101 -15.58 3.67 2.09
N ILE A 102 -14.77 4.61 1.59
CA ILE A 102 -13.68 4.36 0.65
C ILE A 102 -12.36 4.70 1.33
N VAL A 103 -11.38 3.78 1.24
CA VAL A 103 -10.03 4.00 1.78
C VAL A 103 -9.42 5.27 1.19
N LYS A 104 -8.94 6.16 2.07
CA LYS A 104 -8.33 7.42 1.62
C LYS A 104 -6.95 7.17 1.03
N MET A 105 -6.67 7.87 -0.07
CA MET A 105 -5.34 7.92 -0.70
C MET A 105 -4.67 9.26 -0.37
N TYR A 106 -3.55 9.21 0.35
CA TYR A 106 -2.78 10.39 0.76
C TYR A 106 -1.76 10.83 -0.28
N LYS A 107 -1.16 9.88 -1.00
CA LYS A 107 -0.23 10.15 -2.11
C LYS A 107 -0.58 9.24 -3.27
N SER A 108 -0.79 9.84 -4.43
CA SER A 108 -1.07 9.13 -5.68
C SER A 108 0.15 8.38 -6.20
N TYR A 109 -0.08 7.58 -7.24
CA TYR A 109 0.94 6.83 -7.95
C TYR A 109 2.14 7.71 -8.31
N HIS A 110 3.32 7.23 -7.94
CA HIS A 110 4.61 7.78 -8.34
C HIS A 110 5.64 6.64 -8.44
N GLN A 111 6.75 6.95 -9.08
CA GLN A 111 7.82 6.00 -9.35
C GLN A 111 9.13 6.54 -8.79
N GLU A 112 9.93 5.64 -8.22
CA GLU A 112 11.24 5.95 -7.67
C GLU A 112 12.17 4.75 -7.83
N GLY A 113 13.47 4.95 -7.65
CA GLY A 113 14.43 3.86 -7.58
C GLY A 113 14.12 2.89 -6.44
N GLY A 114 14.10 1.59 -6.73
CA GLY A 114 14.05 0.57 -5.68
C GLY A 114 15.36 0.50 -4.90
N THR A 115 15.33 -0.21 -3.77
CA THR A 115 16.49 -0.24 -2.86
C THR A 115 17.28 -1.55 -2.93
N GLY A 116 16.86 -2.52 -3.75
CA GLY A 116 17.57 -3.78 -3.95
C GLY A 116 17.27 -4.88 -2.92
N THR A 117 16.12 -4.82 -2.23
CA THR A 117 15.74 -5.88 -1.28
C THR A 117 15.05 -7.07 -1.94
N SER A 118 14.57 -6.91 -3.17
CA SER A 118 13.93 -7.97 -3.96
C SER A 118 14.09 -7.73 -5.45
N SER A 119 14.48 -8.74 -6.22
CA SER A 119 14.53 -8.62 -7.69
C SER A 119 13.16 -8.39 -8.34
N LEU A 120 12.07 -8.76 -7.65
CA LEU A 120 10.71 -8.67 -8.18
C LEU A 120 9.98 -7.40 -7.76
N PHE A 121 10.10 -7.00 -6.50
CA PHE A 121 9.26 -5.94 -5.92
C PHE A 121 10.04 -4.71 -5.45
N ASP A 122 11.36 -4.80 -5.39
CA ASP A 122 12.25 -3.71 -4.96
C ASP A 122 13.64 -3.82 -5.63
N PRO A 123 13.72 -3.90 -6.97
CA PRO A 123 14.99 -4.08 -7.65
C PRO A 123 15.89 -2.86 -7.47
N TYR A 124 17.20 -3.08 -7.43
CA TYR A 124 18.14 -1.97 -7.45
C TYR A 124 18.20 -1.38 -8.86
N PRO A 125 17.97 -0.07 -9.06
CA PRO A 125 17.75 0.50 -10.38
C PRO A 125 19.03 0.72 -11.17
N TYR A 126 20.20 0.65 -10.53
CA TYR A 126 21.48 0.81 -11.21
C TYR A 126 22.06 -0.56 -11.61
N GLY A 127 22.57 -0.64 -12.83
CA GLY A 127 23.43 -1.74 -13.28
C GLY A 127 24.84 -1.24 -13.53
N ASN A 128 25.84 -2.10 -13.34
CA ASN A 128 27.23 -1.75 -13.63
C ASN A 128 27.60 -2.19 -15.04
N LEU A 129 28.15 -1.26 -15.83
CA LEU A 129 28.89 -1.58 -17.04
C LEU A 129 30.38 -1.29 -16.82
N PRO A 130 31.30 -2.18 -17.23
CA PRO A 130 32.73 -2.05 -16.93
C PRO A 130 33.38 -0.72 -17.34
N ILE A 131 32.85 -0.06 -18.39
CA ILE A 131 33.44 1.14 -18.99
C ILE A 131 32.58 2.39 -18.74
N LEU A 132 31.26 2.24 -18.59
CA LEU A 132 30.31 3.36 -18.56
C LEU A 132 29.86 3.74 -17.13
N GLY A 133 30.30 2.99 -16.12
CA GLY A 133 29.86 3.20 -14.73
C GLY A 133 28.41 2.76 -14.49
N PRO A 134 27.80 3.20 -13.38
CA PRO A 134 26.43 2.81 -13.03
C PRO A 134 25.41 3.47 -13.96
N ILE A 135 24.62 2.67 -14.67
CA ILE A 135 23.53 3.16 -15.53
C ILE A 135 22.19 2.96 -14.82
N TYR A 136 21.43 4.04 -14.69
CA TYR A 136 20.08 4.02 -14.14
C TYR A 136 19.09 3.40 -15.13
N SER A 137 18.33 2.42 -14.67
CA SER A 137 17.28 1.75 -15.45
C SER A 137 15.89 2.13 -14.93
N LYS A 138 15.15 2.91 -15.71
CA LYS A 138 13.73 3.23 -15.43
C LYS A 138 12.84 1.99 -15.35
N ALA A 139 13.20 0.91 -16.07
CA ALA A 139 12.46 -0.35 -16.01
C ALA A 139 12.54 -1.02 -14.62
N LYS A 140 13.55 -0.66 -13.82
CA LYS A 140 13.76 -1.13 -12.45
C LYS A 140 13.28 -0.13 -11.39
N GLU A 141 12.53 0.89 -11.78
CA GLU A 141 11.81 1.72 -10.82
C GLU A 141 10.72 0.89 -10.13
N VAL A 142 10.39 1.28 -8.91
CA VAL A 142 9.26 0.75 -8.17
C VAL A 142 8.12 1.77 -8.20
N SER A 143 6.90 1.26 -8.16
CA SER A 143 5.68 2.07 -8.09
C SER A 143 5.17 2.11 -6.66
N ARG A 144 4.70 3.27 -6.18
CA ARG A 144 4.15 3.42 -4.82
C ARG A 144 2.87 4.25 -4.76
N ILE A 145 1.99 3.90 -3.82
CA ILE A 145 0.84 4.70 -3.36
C ILE A 145 0.76 4.68 -1.83
N TYR A 146 0.18 5.73 -1.25
CA TYR A 146 0.12 5.94 0.20
C TYR A 146 -1.35 6.01 0.60
N LEU A 147 -1.75 5.15 1.51
CA LEU A 147 -3.14 4.88 1.85
C LEU A 147 -3.38 5.04 3.34
N GLU A 148 -4.66 5.20 3.70
CA GLU A 148 -5.16 5.11 5.06
C GLU A 148 -4.87 3.74 5.69
N TYR A 149 -4.52 3.76 6.98
CA TYR A 149 -4.34 2.56 7.76
C TYR A 149 -5.64 2.19 8.50
N CYS A 150 -6.16 1.01 8.19
CA CYS A 150 -7.34 0.45 8.84
C CYS A 150 -6.93 -0.47 9.98
N SER A 151 -6.98 0.05 11.21
CA SER A 151 -6.37 -0.56 12.40
C SER A 151 -6.96 -1.93 12.79
N ARG A 152 -8.22 -2.22 12.42
CA ARG A 152 -8.89 -3.51 12.68
C ARG A 152 -8.65 -4.55 11.59
N GLY A 153 -7.92 -4.20 10.54
CA GLY A 153 -7.63 -5.10 9.44
C GLY A 153 -8.80 -5.20 8.45
N ASP A 154 -9.02 -6.40 7.95
CA ASP A 154 -10.06 -6.70 6.96
C ASP A 154 -11.33 -7.30 7.56
N LEU A 155 -12.43 -7.22 6.80
CA LEU A 155 -13.74 -7.70 7.23
C LEU A 155 -13.72 -9.22 7.43
N ASP A 156 -12.94 -9.99 6.68
CA ASP A 156 -12.79 -11.44 6.83
C ASP A 156 -12.20 -11.80 8.21
N ARG A 157 -11.11 -11.14 8.61
CA ARG A 157 -10.51 -11.27 9.94
C ARG A 157 -11.49 -10.86 11.03
N TRP A 158 -12.24 -9.78 10.83
CA TRP A 158 -13.22 -9.31 11.80
C TRP A 158 -14.38 -10.30 11.97
N ILE A 159 -14.95 -10.82 10.87
CA ILE A 159 -15.99 -11.86 10.90
C ILE A 159 -15.49 -13.10 11.63
N ARG A 160 -14.28 -13.59 11.30
CA ARG A 160 -13.68 -14.74 12.00
C ARG A 160 -13.53 -14.51 13.50
N GLN A 161 -13.12 -13.32 13.92
CA GLN A 161 -13.00 -12.96 15.33
C GLN A 161 -14.35 -12.93 16.04
N LEU A 162 -15.42 -12.52 15.37
CA LEU A 162 -16.75 -12.51 15.96
C LEU A 162 -17.39 -13.90 16.01
N HIS A 163 -17.16 -14.74 15.00
CA HIS A 163 -17.56 -16.15 15.04
C HIS A 163 -16.87 -16.88 16.20
N ALA A 164 -15.55 -16.69 16.37
CA ALA A 164 -14.82 -17.27 17.49
C ALA A 164 -15.29 -16.79 18.88
N ARG A 165 -16.07 -15.71 18.92
CA ARG A 165 -16.64 -15.12 20.15
C ARG A 165 -18.16 -15.32 20.25
N GLU A 166 -18.78 -16.03 19.30
CA GLU A 166 -20.22 -16.25 19.18
C GLU A 166 -21.09 -14.98 19.27
N LYS A 167 -20.58 -13.83 18.80
CA LYS A 167 -21.21 -12.52 19.07
C LYS A 167 -21.23 -11.59 17.85
N ILE A 168 -21.86 -12.00 16.75
CA ILE A 168 -22.32 -11.03 15.75
C ILE A 168 -23.76 -10.66 16.10
N SER A 169 -23.97 -9.46 16.64
CA SER A 169 -25.33 -8.91 16.71
C SER A 169 -25.83 -8.62 15.30
N GLU A 170 -27.13 -8.81 15.08
CA GLU A 170 -27.78 -8.46 13.82
C GLU A 170 -27.50 -7.01 13.41
N LEU A 171 -27.52 -6.10 14.40
CA LEU A 171 -27.16 -4.69 14.23
C LEU A 171 -25.76 -4.49 13.61
N ASN A 172 -24.77 -5.29 14.02
CA ASN A 172 -23.42 -5.19 13.47
C ASN A 172 -23.37 -5.66 12.01
N ALA A 173 -24.11 -6.70 11.65
CA ALA A 173 -24.22 -7.16 10.28
C ALA A 173 -24.88 -6.10 9.39
N TRP A 174 -25.98 -5.49 9.86
CA TRP A 174 -26.65 -4.39 9.15
C TRP A 174 -25.74 -3.18 8.95
N ARG A 175 -24.94 -2.80 9.95
CA ARG A 175 -23.96 -1.71 9.81
C ARG A 175 -22.89 -2.01 8.77
N VAL A 176 -22.40 -3.25 8.69
CA VAL A 176 -21.46 -3.66 7.64
C VAL A 176 -22.11 -3.56 6.27
N LEU A 177 -23.34 -4.06 6.13
CA LEU A 177 -24.08 -3.98 4.87
C LEU A 177 -24.31 -2.52 4.45
N GLU A 178 -24.70 -1.65 5.38
CA GLU A 178 -24.90 -0.22 5.13
C GLU A 178 -23.60 0.43 4.63
N CYS A 179 -22.47 0.18 5.29
CA CYS A 179 -21.16 0.69 4.84
C CYS A 179 -20.81 0.24 3.42
N LEU A 180 -21.07 -1.04 3.09
CA LEU A 180 -20.82 -1.58 1.75
C LEU A 180 -21.77 -0.97 0.71
N ALA A 181 -23.04 -0.78 1.05
CA ALA A 181 -24.02 -0.14 0.18
C ALA A 181 -23.64 1.31 -0.12
N ARG A 182 -23.25 2.08 0.90
CA ARG A 182 -22.77 3.47 0.73
C ARG A 182 -21.50 3.53 -0.12
N ALA A 183 -20.56 2.62 0.07
CA ALA A 183 -19.39 2.51 -0.80
C ALA A 183 -19.80 2.23 -2.26
N ALA A 184 -20.76 1.32 -2.49
CA ALA A 184 -21.27 1.03 -3.82
C ALA A 184 -21.95 2.25 -4.48
N MET A 185 -22.70 3.05 -3.70
CA MET A 185 -23.28 4.30 -4.20
C MET A 185 -22.21 5.30 -4.64
N VAL A 186 -21.12 5.43 -3.88
CA VAL A 186 -19.98 6.28 -4.26
C VAL A 186 -19.33 5.77 -5.55
N LEU A 187 -19.18 4.45 -5.72
CA LEU A 187 -18.61 3.88 -6.95
C LEU A 187 -19.53 4.12 -8.15
N GLU A 188 -20.84 3.99 -7.99
CA GLU A 188 -21.82 4.20 -9.05
C GLU A 188 -21.95 5.68 -9.43
N ARG A 189 -22.09 6.57 -8.44
CA ARG A 189 -22.57 7.96 -8.64
C ARG A 189 -21.55 9.03 -8.25
N GLY A 190 -20.51 8.67 -7.49
CA GLY A 190 -19.47 9.58 -7.02
C GLY A 190 -19.76 10.21 -5.66
N HIS A 191 -20.91 9.92 -5.04
CA HIS A 191 -21.33 10.40 -3.71
C HIS A 191 -22.31 9.40 -3.06
N GLU A 192 -22.58 9.59 -1.76
CA GLU A 192 -23.55 8.76 -1.01
C GLU A 192 -25.00 9.25 -1.13
N GLY A 193 -25.22 10.54 -1.39
CA GLY A 193 -26.56 11.17 -1.39
C GLY A 193 -27.17 11.32 -2.78
N ASP A 194 -27.66 12.52 -3.09
CA ASP A 194 -28.15 12.90 -4.42
C ASP A 194 -27.02 13.33 -5.37
N PRO A 195 -27.15 13.10 -6.69
CA PRO A 195 -26.22 13.56 -7.71
C PRO A 195 -25.83 15.01 -7.52
N THR A 196 -24.52 15.27 -7.36
CA THR A 196 -23.99 16.62 -7.44
C THR A 196 -24.17 17.13 -8.87
N PRO A 197 -24.92 18.24 -9.08
CA PRO A 197 -25.07 18.81 -10.42
C PRO A 197 -23.70 19.14 -11.02
N GLY A 198 -23.44 18.70 -12.25
CA GLY A 198 -22.16 18.91 -12.93
C GLY A 198 -21.04 17.94 -12.54
N SER A 199 -21.36 16.85 -11.82
CA SER A 199 -20.40 15.78 -11.56
C SER A 199 -19.94 15.12 -12.87
N ASN A 200 -18.62 15.12 -13.12
CA ASN A 200 -17.98 14.36 -14.20
C ASN A 200 -17.65 12.92 -13.78
N HIS A 201 -18.29 12.41 -12.73
CA HIS A 201 -18.08 11.04 -12.25
C HIS A 201 -18.42 10.02 -13.33
N ARG A 202 -17.58 9.01 -13.45
CA ARG A 202 -17.86 7.85 -14.30
C ARG A 202 -18.07 6.65 -13.39
N PRO A 203 -19.17 5.89 -13.56
CA PRO A 203 -19.41 4.70 -12.74
C PRO A 203 -18.20 3.76 -12.74
N ILE A 204 -17.86 3.26 -11.55
CA ILE A 204 -16.73 2.37 -11.31
C ILE A 204 -17.28 1.00 -10.89
N ALA A 205 -16.96 -0.03 -11.67
CA ALA A 205 -17.23 -1.41 -11.28
C ALA A 205 -16.01 -1.98 -10.54
N HIS A 206 -16.19 -2.41 -9.27
CA HIS A 206 -15.11 -2.95 -8.45
C HIS A 206 -14.72 -4.39 -8.83
N PHE A 207 -15.66 -5.20 -9.33
CA PHE A 207 -15.51 -6.61 -9.74
C PHE A 207 -14.99 -7.61 -8.69
N ASP A 208 -14.51 -7.16 -7.54
CA ASP A 208 -13.96 -8.05 -6.49
C ASP A 208 -14.38 -7.62 -5.07
N ILE A 209 -15.67 -7.30 -4.87
CA ILE A 209 -16.19 -6.97 -3.53
C ILE A 209 -16.30 -8.27 -2.73
N LYS A 210 -15.42 -8.42 -1.73
CA LYS A 210 -15.36 -9.59 -0.85
C LYS A 210 -14.72 -9.23 0.49
N PRO A 211 -14.96 -10.01 1.57
CA PRO A 211 -14.54 -9.64 2.92
C PRO A 211 -13.04 -9.35 3.11
N ASN A 212 -12.16 -10.04 2.39
CA ASN A 212 -10.71 -9.80 2.46
C ASN A 212 -10.25 -8.53 1.69
N ASN A 213 -11.13 -7.91 0.90
CA ASN A 213 -10.87 -6.62 0.23
C ASN A 213 -11.51 -5.43 0.96
N SER A 214 -12.45 -5.67 1.88
CA SER A 214 -13.06 -4.63 2.70
C SER A 214 -12.24 -4.38 3.97
N ARG A 215 -11.96 -3.12 4.28
CA ARG A 215 -11.12 -2.72 5.42
C ARG A 215 -11.96 -2.09 6.54
N ILE A 216 -11.55 -2.29 7.78
CA ILE A 216 -12.28 -1.83 8.97
C ILE A 216 -11.48 -0.75 9.70
N LEU A 217 -12.07 0.44 9.78
CA LEU A 217 -11.60 1.55 10.61
C LEU A 217 -12.15 1.44 12.05
N THR A 218 -11.50 2.12 12.99
CA THR A 218 -11.97 2.28 14.38
C THR A 218 -12.91 3.45 14.51
#